data_AF-A0A6A5KWC0-F1
#
_entry.id   AF-A0A6A5KWC0-F1
#
_cell.length_a   1.000
_cell.length_b   1.000
_cell.length_c   1.000
_cell.angle_alpha   90.00
_cell.angle_beta   90.00
_cell.angle_gamma   90.00
#
_symmetry.space_group_name_H-M   'P 1'
#
loop_
_entity.id
_entity.type
_entity.pdbx_description
1 polymer ?
#
loop_
_entity_poly.entity_id
_entity_poly.type
_entity_poly.pdbx_seq_one_letter_code
_entity_poly.pdbx_strand_id
1 'polypeptide(L)' 'MLVELKSGETLNGLLVNCDTWMNLTLREVVQTSADGDKFMRLPEIYVRGSTVRT' A
#
# COMPACT_ATOMS: atom_id res chain seq x y z
N MET A 1 8.62 -1.16 -2.50
CA MET A 1 7.60 -1.56 -3.47
C MET A 1 6.53 -0.48 -3.45
N LEU A 2 6.23 0.10 -4.61
CA LEU A 2 5.15 1.06 -4.79
C LEU A 2 3.88 0.29 -5.17
N VAL A 3 2.81 0.50 -4.43
CA VAL A 3 1.49 -0.09 -4.67
C VAL A 3 0.49 1.04 -4.80
N GLU A 4 -0.23 1.08 -5.90
CA GLU A 4 -1.33 2.02 -6.09
C GLU A 4 -2.65 1.32 -5.76
N LEU A 5 -3.48 1.97 -4.95
CA LEU A 5 -4.81 1.47 -4.60
C LEU A 5 -5.85 2.01 -5.58
N LYS A 6 -6.96 1.29 -5.73
CA LYS A 6 -8.12 1.75 -6.49
C LYS A 6 -8.74 3.05 -5.94
N SER A 7 -8.46 3.39 -4.68
CA SER A 7 -8.81 4.68 -4.09
C SER A 7 -7.99 5.87 -4.64
N GLY A 8 -6.92 5.60 -5.41
CA GLY A 8 -5.96 6.61 -5.87
C GLY A 8 -4.81 6.87 -4.89
N GLU A 9 -4.88 6.32 -3.68
CA GLU A 9 -3.79 6.39 -2.70
C GLU A 9 -2.61 5.53 -3.16
N THR A 10 -1.40 5.96 -2.81
CA THR A 10 -0.18 5.19 -3.07
C THR A 10 0.49 4.78 -1.77
N LEU A 11 0.93 3.53 -1.71
CA LEU A 11 1.66 2.96 -0.60
C LEU A 11 3.06 2.60 -1.07
N ASN A 12 4.09 3.16 -0.43
CA ASN A 12 5.47 2.80 -0.69
C ASN A 12 6.09 2.20 0.56
N GLY A 13 6.48 0.93 0.51
CA GLY A 13 7.09 0.24 1.64
C GLY A 13 7.81 -1.05 1.27
N LEU A 14 8.34 -1.73 2.27
CA LEU A 14 9.01 -3.03 2.12
C LEU A 14 7.97 -4.14 2.09
N LEU A 15 7.98 -4.97 1.05
CA LEU A 15 7.10 -6.14 0.98
C LEU A 15 7.60 -7.23 1.93
N VAL A 16 6.75 -7.61 2.89
CA VAL A 16 7.04 -8.65 3.87
C VAL A 16 6.37 -9.96 3.49
N ASN A 17 5.12 -9.88 3.05
CA ASN A 17 4.34 -11.06 2.69
C ASN A 17 3.38 -10.75 1.53
N CYS A 18 3.15 -11.76 0.69
CA CYS A 18 2.21 -11.75 -0.42
C CYS A 18 1.57 -13.14 -0.52
N ASP A 19 0.24 -13.21 -0.53
CA ASP A 19 -0.49 -14.47 -0.72
C ASP A 19 -0.99 -14.66 -2.17
N THR A 20 -1.63 -15.80 -2.44
CA THR A 20 -2.16 -16.15 -3.76
C THR A 20 -3.31 -15.26 -4.24
N TRP A 21 -3.91 -14.46 -3.36
CA TRP A 21 -4.94 -13.48 -3.70
C TRP A 21 -4.40 -12.06 -3.81
N MET A 22 -3.07 -11.91 -3.80
CA MET A 22 -2.36 -10.62 -3.79
C MET A 22 -2.68 -9.76 -2.56
N ASN A 23 -3.06 -10.35 -1.42
CA ASN A 23 -3.05 -9.61 -0.17
C ASN A 23 -1.59 -9.35 0.23
N LEU A 24 -1.27 -8.10 0.56
CA LEU A 24 0.10 -7.65 0.82
C LEU A 24 0.24 -7.22 2.27
N THR A 25 1.37 -7.59 2.88
CA THR A 25 1.83 -6.99 4.13
C THR A 25 3.07 -6.17 3.82
N LEU A 26 3.01 -4.86 4.09
CA LEU A 26 4.11 -3.93 3.88
C LEU A 26 4.60 -3.37 5.21
N ARG A 27 5.91 -3.15 5.34
CA ARG A 27 6.55 -2.48 6.48
C ARG A 27 7.24 -1.19 6.06
N GLU A 28 7.47 -0.30 7.04
CA GLU A 28 8.11 1.00 6.83
C GLU A 28 7.43 1.78 5.71
N VAL A 29 6.11 1.89 5.82
CA VAL A 29 5.28 2.38 4.72
C VAL A 29 5.12 3.88 4.78
N VAL A 30 5.28 4.51 3.62
CA VAL A 30 4.83 5.87 3.36
C VAL A 30 3.55 5.78 2.54
N GLN A 31 2.44 6.20 3.11
CA GLN A 31 1.16 6.36 2.43
C GLN A 31 1.05 7.80 1.93
N THR A 32 0.67 7.95 0.66
CA THR A 32 0.34 9.23 0.05
C THR A 32 -1.16 9.25 -0.26
N SER A 33 -1.85 10.34 0.11
CA SER A 33 -3.25 10.56 -0.26
C SER A 33 -3.44 10.59 -1.78
N ALA A 34 -4.67 10.31 -2.23
CA ALA A 34 -5.02 10.41 -3.65
C ALA A 34 -4.79 11.81 -4.25
N ASP A 35 -4.93 12.85 -3.43
CA ASP A 35 -4.68 14.25 -3.82
C ASP A 35 -3.19 14.62 -3.84
N GLY A 36 -2.30 13.74 -3.36
CA GLY A 36 -0.85 13.96 -3.34
C GLY A 36 -0.36 14.95 -2.28
N ASP A 37 -1.24 15.42 -1.39
CA ASP A 37 -0.99 16.50 -0.43
C ASP A 37 -0.59 16.00 0.97
N LYS A 38 -0.96 14.76 1.32
CA LYS A 38 -0.77 14.19 2.66
C LYS A 38 0.09 12.95 2.59
N PHE A 39 1.10 12.92 3.46
CA PHE A 39 2.00 11.80 3.64
C PHE A 39 1.91 11.28 5.07
N MET A 40 1.64 9.99 5.22
CA MET A 40 1.60 9.31 6.51
C MET A 40 2.65 8.21 6.55
N ARG A 41 3.39 8.13 7.66
CA ARG A 41 4.35 7.05 7.91
C ARG A 41 3.72 6.03 8.83
N LEU A 42 3.71 4.78 8.40
CA LEU A 42 3.13 3.65 9.12
C LEU A 42 4.20 2.58 9.32
N PRO A 43 4.30 1.97 10.52
CA PRO A 43 5.26 0.91 10.77
C PRO A 43 4.94 -0.35 9.95
N GLU A 44 3.65 -0.69 9.82
CA GLU A 44 3.15 -1.84 9.07
C GLU A 44 1.73 -1.54 8.54
N ILE A 45 1.38 -2.11 7.38
CA ILE A 45 0.03 -2.07 6.83
C ILE A 45 -0.30 -3.38 6.13
N TYR A 46 -1.56 -3.78 6.24
CA TYR A 46 -2.14 -4.88 5.49
C TYR A 46 -3.02 -4.33 4.36
N VAL A 47 -2.80 -4.79 3.14
CA VAL A 47 -3.52 -4.37 1.93
C VAL A 47 -4.25 -5.58 1.37
N ARG A 48 -5.56 -5.45 1.15
CA ARG A 48 -6.35 -6.50 0.51
C ARG A 48 -6.10 -6.48 -0.99
N GLY A 49 -5.78 -7.63 -1.60
CA GLY A 49 -5.41 -7.70 -3.02
C GLY A 49 -6.48 -7.16 -3.96
N SER A 50 -7.76 -7.27 -3.59
CA SER A 50 -8.87 -6.73 -4.37
C SER A 50 -8.89 -5.20 -4.49
N THR A 51 -8.20 -4.48 -3.59
CA THR A 51 -8.11 -3.01 -3.60
C THR A 51 -6.89 -2.50 -4.34
N VAL A 52 -5.96 -3.37 -4.74
CA VAL A 52 -4.79 -3.01 -5.54
C VAL A 52 -5.26 -2.67 -6.96
N ARG A 53 -4.71 -1.58 -7.52
CA ARG A 53 -4.95 -1.21 -8.91
C ARG A 53 -4.15 -2.16 -9.80
N THR A 54 -4.86 -2.84 -10.71
CA THR A 54 -4.27 -3.64 -11.80
C THR A 54 -3.81 -2.76 -12.93
#